data_AF-A0A1G8RZ50-F1
#
_entry.id   AF-A0A1G8RZ50-F1
#
_cell.length_a   1.000
_cell.length_b   1.000
_cell.length_c   1.000
_cell.angle_alpha   90.00
_cell.angle_beta   90.00
_cell.angle_gamma   90.00
#
_symmetry.space_group_name_H-M   'P 1'
#
loop_
_entity.id
_entity.type
_entity.pdbx_description
1 polymer ?
#
loop_
_entity_poly.entity_id
_entity_poly.type
_entity_poly.pdbx_seq_one_letter_code
_entity_poly.pdbx_strand_id
1 'polypeptide(L)' 'MRIRLEQLNSDELDYLYKLRKARTLATLELMTEKLERDAANSEEEASICRAFDVRETEIEQGRYV' A
#
# COMPACT_ATOMS: atom_id res chain seq x y z
N MET A 1 -7.07 -0.20 11.75
CA MET A 1 -6.53 1.03 12.37
C MET A 1 -6.12 1.92 11.22
N ARG A 2 -6.71 3.11 11.03
CA ARG A 2 -6.41 3.93 9.83
C ARG A 2 -5.04 4.60 9.95
N ILE A 3 -4.05 4.08 9.24
CA ILE A 3 -2.68 4.62 9.17
C ILE A 3 -2.69 5.84 8.26
N ARG A 4 -1.98 6.91 8.66
CA ARG A 4 -1.79 8.12 7.85
C ARG A 4 -0.45 8.07 7.11
N LEU A 5 -0.37 8.74 5.96
CA LEU A 5 0.86 8.88 5.16
C LEU A 5 2.08 9.31 5.99
N GLU A 6 1.89 10.23 6.94
CA GLU A 6 2.93 10.79 7.82
C GLU A 6 3.52 9.76 8.79
N GLN A 7 2.85 8.63 8.96
CA GLN A 7 3.27 7.56 9.87
C GLN A 7 4.08 6.47 9.15
N LEU A 8 4.26 6.58 7.82
CA LEU A 8 5.04 5.62 7.05
C LEU A 8 6.54 5.92 7.12
N ASN A 9 7.35 4.86 7.24
CA ASN A 9 8.81 4.93 7.10
C ASN A 9 9.23 4.92 5.61
N SER A 10 10.54 4.97 5.32
CA SER A 10 11.07 5.01 3.95
C SER A 10 10.63 3.81 3.10
N ASP A 11 10.63 2.62 3.67
CA ASP A 11 10.43 1.37 2.95
C ASP A 11 8.93 1.18 2.65
N GLU A 12 8.09 1.51 3.63
CA GLU A 12 6.64 1.59 3.49
C GLU A 12 6.22 2.63 2.43
N LEU A 13 6.91 3.77 2.36
CA LEU A 13 6.66 4.77 1.32
C LEU A 13 7.01 4.25 -0.08
N ASP A 14 8.08 3.48 -0.24
CA ASP A 14 8.44 2.87 -1.52
C ASP A 14 7.37 1.90 -2.02
N TYR A 15 6.80 1.09 -1.12
CA TYR A 15 5.64 0.24 -1.46
C TYR A 15 4.41 1.08 -1.78
N LEU A 16 4.14 2.16 -1.02
CA LEU A 16 3.03 3.06 -1.32
C LEU A 16 3.14 3.67 -2.73
N TYR A 17 4.33 4.12 -3.14
CA TYR A 17 4.53 4.65 -4.49
C TYR A 17 4.26 3.62 -5.58
N LYS A 18 4.58 2.34 -5.35
CA LYS A 18 4.22 1.24 -6.26
C LYS A 18 2.70 1.08 -6.31
N LEU A 19 2.03 1.04 -5.16
CA LEU A 19 0.58 0.84 -5.03
C LEU A 19 -0.24 2.05 -5.52
N ARG A 20 0.28 3.27 -5.50
CA ARG A 20 -0.41 4.48 -6.03
C ARG A 20 -0.75 4.42 -7.51
N LYS A 21 -0.12 3.52 -8.27
CA LYS A 21 -0.50 3.23 -9.66
C LYS A 21 -1.89 2.61 -9.76
N ALA A 22 -2.37 1.95 -8.71
CA ALA A 22 -3.74 1.44 -8.64
C ALA A 22 -4.74 2.59 -8.52
N ARG A 23 -5.72 2.61 -9.44
CA ARG A 23 -6.82 3.59 -9.49
C ARG A 23 -8.12 3.06 -8.88
N THR A 24 -8.22 1.74 -8.71
CA THR A 24 -9.39 1.02 -8.18
C THR A 24 -8.94 0.05 -7.09
N LEU A 25 -9.85 -0.27 -6.16
CA LEU A 25 -9.59 -1.24 -5.08
C LEU A 25 -9.21 -2.62 -5.64
N ALA A 26 -9.91 -3.10 -6.66
CA ALA A 26 -9.58 -4.39 -7.30
C ALA A 26 -8.15 -4.44 -7.87
N THR A 27 -7.65 -3.31 -8.43
CA THR A 27 -6.25 -3.27 -8.90
C THR A 27 -5.29 -3.18 -7.73
N LEU A 28 -5.66 -2.47 -6.66
CA LEU A 28 -4.85 -2.36 -5.45
C LEU A 28 -4.65 -3.72 -4.79
N GLU A 29 -5.72 -4.50 -4.63
CA GLU A 29 -5.70 -5.87 -4.10
C GLU A 29 -4.77 -6.76 -4.93
N LEU A 30 -4.94 -6.80 -6.25
CA LEU A 30 -4.10 -7.62 -7.15
C LEU A 30 -2.61 -7.25 -7.06
N MET A 31 -2.29 -5.96 -6.98
CA MET A 31 -0.91 -5.49 -6.86
C MET A 31 -0.31 -5.87 -5.50
N THR A 32 -1.12 -5.81 -4.45
CA THR A 32 -0.70 -6.12 -3.07
C THR A 32 -0.43 -7.60 -2.93
N GLU A 33 -1.33 -8.48 -3.39
CA GLU A 33 -1.12 -9.94 -3.39
C GLU A 33 0.15 -10.35 -4.15
N LYS A 34 0.52 -9.60 -5.19
CA LYS A 34 1.77 -9.86 -5.92
C LYS A 34 2.98 -9.47 -5.08
N LEU A 35 2.95 -8.28 -4.47
CA LEU A 35 4.05 -7.81 -3.63
C LEU A 35 4.24 -8.69 -2.39
N GLU A 36 3.16 -9.15 -1.76
CA GLU A 36 3.21 -10.06 -0.61
C GLU A 36 3.81 -11.42 -1.00
N ARG A 37 3.47 -11.94 -2.19
CA ARG A 37 4.10 -13.17 -2.72
C ARG A 37 5.60 -13.02 -2.97
N ASP A 38 6.02 -11.82 -3.34
CA ASP A 38 7.44 -11.50 -3.59
C ASP A 38 8.18 -11.09 -2.31
N ALA A 39 7.50 -10.95 -1.17
CA ALA A 39 8.11 -10.54 0.10
C ALA A 39 8.99 -11.64 0.68
N ALA A 40 10.20 -11.28 1.10
CA ALA A 40 11.19 -12.22 1.62
C ALA A 40 10.94 -12.60 3.10
N ASN A 41 10.23 -11.75 3.83
CA ASN A 41 9.98 -11.92 5.27
C ASN A 41 8.70 -11.19 5.70
N SER A 42 8.30 -11.43 6.94
CA SER A 42 7.07 -10.87 7.52
C SER A 42 7.15 -9.35 7.77
N GLU A 43 8.35 -8.75 7.80
CA GLU A 43 8.51 -7.30 7.99
C GLU A 43 8.22 -6.56 6.68
N GLU A 44 8.67 -7.10 5.54
CA GLU A 44 8.30 -6.61 4.21
C GLU A 44 6.79 -6.74 3.97
N GLU A 45 6.21 -7.90 4.30
CA GLU A 45 4.76 -8.11 4.23
C GLU A 45 3.99 -7.09 5.07
N ALA A 46 4.42 -6.85 6.32
CA ALA A 46 3.81 -5.84 7.18
C ALA A 46 3.93 -4.42 6.58
N SER A 47 5.05 -4.10 5.92
CA SER A 47 5.27 -2.81 5.27
C SER A 47 4.34 -2.61 4.08
N ILE A 48 4.12 -3.68 3.30
CA ILE A 48 3.16 -3.71 2.18
C ILE A 48 1.74 -3.48 2.69
N CYS A 49 1.32 -4.17 3.75
CA CYS A 49 -0.01 -3.99 4.36
C CYS A 49 -0.25 -2.55 4.82
N ARG A 50 0.75 -1.90 5.43
CA ARG A 50 0.63 -0.50 5.86
C ARG A 50 0.51 0.47 4.69
N ALA A 51 1.26 0.22 3.61
CA ALA A 51 1.13 0.97 2.37
C ALA A 51 -0.24 0.77 1.70
N PHE A 52 -0.79 -0.44 1.76
CA PHE A 52 -2.13 -0.77 1.30
C PHE A 52 -3.20 0.06 2.02
N ASP A 53 -3.21 0.08 3.36
CA ASP A 53 -4.19 0.82 4.17
C ASP A 53 -4.25 2.31 3.79
N VAL A 54 -3.08 2.91 3.56
CA VAL A 54 -2.98 4.31 3.13
C VAL A 54 -3.56 4.48 1.73
N ARG A 55 -3.21 3.60 0.78
CA ARG A 55 -3.70 3.71 -0.59
C ARG A 55 -5.19 3.42 -0.73
N GLU A 56 -5.70 2.45 0.02
CA GLU A 56 -7.14 2.15 0.12
C GLU A 56 -7.89 3.42 0.54
N THR A 57 -7.43 4.07 1.62
CA THR A 57 -8.03 5.31 2.12
C THR A 57 -7.97 6.44 1.07
N GLU A 58 -6.87 6.57 0.33
CA GLU A 58 -6.75 7.55 -0.77
C GLU A 58 -7.79 7.29 -1.88
N ILE A 59 -7.97 6.02 -2.28
CA ILE A 59 -8.94 5.62 -3.31
C ILE A 59 -10.38 5.86 -2.83
N GLU A 60 -10.72 5.45 -1.60
CA GLU A 60 -12.05 5.66 -1.00
C GLU A 60 -12.43 7.14 -0.94
N GLN A 61 -11.44 8.02 -0.75
CA GLN A 61 -11.63 9.47 -0.68
C GLN A 61 -11.51 10.17 -2.05
N GLY A 62 -11.27 9.41 -3.14
CA GLY A 62 -11.09 9.96 -4.48
C GLY A 62 -9.82 10.80 -4.65
N ARG A 63 -8.82 10.64 -3.77
CA ARG A 63 -7.54 11.37 -3.83
C ARG A 63 -6.52 10.58 -4.64
N TYR A 64 -6.42 10.91 -5.92
CA TYR A 64 -5.40 10.34 -6.80
C TYR A 64 -4.15 11.23 -6.80
N VAL A 65 -3.35 11.11 -5.74
CA VAL A 65 -2.01 11.71 -5.63
C VAL A 65 -1.02 10.94 -6.49
#